data_AF-X1U0E8-F1
#
_entry.id   AF-X1U0E8-F1
#
_cell.length_a   1.000
_cell.length_b   1.000
_cell.length_c   1.000
_cell.angle_alpha   90.00
_cell.angle_beta   90.00
_cell.angle_gamma   90.00
#
_symmetry.space_group_name_H-M   'P 1'
#
loop_
_entity.id
_entity.type
_entity.pdbx_description
1 polymer ?
#
loop_
_entity_poly.entity_id
_entity_poly.type
_entity_poly.pdbx_seq_one_letter_code
_entity_poly.pdbx_strand_id
1 'polypeptide(L)'
;MVDEVAPSEDDIVLTKWRYSAFRRTNLLEMMEEQGRDQLIICGVYAHIGCLLTASEAFMQDKEPFLVSDAVADFSLEEHKMAIKYAAERCAVTTSTSLLLEQLKSEEQSFAEPIEENDEHGLTLQGLRHQIADLLGESPSDIDDDEDLVDLGMDSIRMMTLVEILRGKGAEINFMQMAEKPTIAAWWELMSSQKALA
;
A
#
# COMPACT_ATOMS: atom_id res chain seq x y z
N MET A 1 18.21 -10.25 25.33
CA MET A 1 17.01 -9.43 25.04
C MET A 1 16.47 -8.94 26.36
N VAL A 2 15.72 -7.85 26.37
CA VAL A 2 14.96 -7.42 27.57
C VAL A 2 13.63 -8.17 27.59
N ASP A 3 13.08 -8.39 28.78
CA ASP A 3 11.96 -9.32 28.98
C ASP A 3 10.68 -8.84 28.27
N GLU A 4 10.48 -7.53 28.16
CA GLU A 4 9.30 -6.90 27.54
C GLU A 4 9.18 -7.18 26.03
N VAL A 5 10.27 -7.58 25.37
CA VAL A 5 10.31 -7.95 23.95
C VAL A 5 10.95 -9.33 23.76
N ALA A 6 10.83 -10.21 24.75
CA ALA A 6 11.24 -11.59 24.60
C ALA A 6 10.41 -12.28 23.49
N PRO A 7 11.05 -13.06 22.60
CA PRO A 7 10.36 -13.70 21.49
C PRO A 7 9.42 -14.80 21.98
N SER A 8 8.29 -14.92 21.29
CA SER A 8 7.36 -16.04 21.36
C SER A 8 7.83 -17.21 20.48
N GLU A 9 7.07 -18.31 20.46
CA GLU A 9 7.39 -19.49 19.64
C GLU A 9 7.25 -19.24 18.13
N ASP A 10 6.40 -18.28 17.73
CA ASP A 10 6.16 -17.93 16.33
C ASP A 10 7.16 -16.89 15.79
N ASP A 11 8.02 -16.34 16.66
CA ASP A 11 9.00 -15.34 16.29
C ASP A 11 10.29 -15.94 15.73
N ILE A 12 10.87 -15.27 14.74
CA ILE A 12 12.12 -15.70 14.13
C ILE A 12 13.29 -14.94 14.73
N VAL A 13 14.19 -15.67 15.41
CA VAL A 13 15.39 -15.10 16.05
C VAL A 13 16.62 -15.31 15.17
N LEU A 14 17.17 -14.21 14.64
CA LEU A 14 18.39 -14.22 13.85
C LEU A 14 19.62 -13.81 14.65
N THR A 15 20.69 -14.60 14.56
CA THR A 15 22.00 -14.22 15.12
C THR A 15 22.67 -13.19 14.21
N LYS A 16 22.80 -11.96 14.70
CA LYS A 16 23.38 -10.84 13.95
C LYS A 16 24.91 -10.76 14.12
N TRP A 17 25.65 -10.91 13.03
CA TRP A 17 27.13 -10.93 13.06
C TRP A 17 27.79 -9.58 12.70
N ARG A 18 27.06 -8.68 12.04
CA ARG A 18 27.53 -7.39 11.53
C ARG A 18 26.45 -6.33 11.68
N TYR A 19 26.78 -5.07 11.41
CA TYR A 19 25.83 -3.97 11.56
C TYR A 19 24.57 -4.11 10.70
N SER A 20 24.69 -4.56 9.46
CA SER A 20 23.52 -4.90 8.64
C SER A 20 22.97 -6.27 9.01
N ALA A 21 21.64 -6.38 9.15
CA ALA A 21 20.96 -7.64 9.50
C ALA A 21 21.03 -8.68 8.38
N PHE A 22 21.31 -8.27 7.14
CA PHE A 22 21.46 -9.16 5.99
C PHE A 22 22.84 -9.82 5.91
N ARG A 23 23.84 -9.28 6.62
CA ARG A 23 25.22 -9.76 6.49
C ARG A 23 25.44 -10.99 7.35
N ARG A 24 25.64 -12.12 6.65
CA ARG A 24 25.86 -13.46 7.23
C ARG A 24 24.63 -14.00 7.96
N THR A 25 23.46 -13.73 7.41
CA THR A 25 22.17 -14.27 7.84
C THR A 25 21.39 -14.69 6.60
N ASN A 26 20.28 -15.39 6.81
CA ASN A 26 19.31 -15.78 5.78
C ASN A 26 18.12 -14.82 5.72
N LEU A 27 18.24 -13.57 6.21
CA LEU A 27 17.11 -12.64 6.29
C LEU A 27 16.48 -12.35 4.92
N LEU A 28 17.30 -12.11 3.88
CA LEU A 28 16.79 -11.81 2.54
C LEU A 28 16.04 -13.01 1.95
N GLU A 29 16.64 -14.20 2.04
CA GLU A 29 16.04 -15.46 1.58
C GLU A 29 14.70 -15.70 2.26
N MET A 30 14.61 -15.53 3.58
CA MET A 30 13.35 -15.67 4.32
C MET A 30 12.28 -14.68 3.87
N MET A 31 12.65 -13.42 3.64
CA MET A 31 11.71 -12.42 3.13
C MET A 31 11.18 -12.81 1.75
N GLU A 32 12.05 -13.28 0.86
CA GLU A 32 11.67 -13.74 -0.48
C GLU A 32 10.76 -14.98 -0.43
N GLU A 33 11.10 -15.97 0.39
CA GLU A 33 10.29 -17.18 0.58
C GLU A 33 8.89 -16.88 1.14
N GLN A 34 8.77 -15.83 1.96
CA GLN A 34 7.50 -15.37 2.52
C GLN A 34 6.76 -14.38 1.61
N GLY A 35 7.30 -14.05 0.44
CA GLY A 35 6.73 -13.06 -0.47
C GLY A 35 6.66 -11.65 0.14
N ARG A 36 7.60 -11.29 1.01
CA ARG A 36 7.70 -9.99 1.67
C ARG A 36 8.76 -9.11 1.01
N ASP A 37 8.37 -7.89 0.69
CA ASP A 37 9.21 -6.83 0.12
C ASP A 37 9.43 -5.67 1.09
N GLN A 38 8.54 -5.47 2.06
CA GLN A 38 8.67 -4.43 3.09
C GLN A 38 9.36 -4.91 4.37
N LEU A 39 10.13 -4.02 5.01
CA LEU A 39 10.82 -4.30 6.27
C LEU A 39 10.66 -3.15 7.28
N ILE A 40 9.92 -3.38 8.35
CA ILE A 40 9.80 -2.44 9.47
C ILE A 40 11.03 -2.59 10.38
N ILE A 41 11.69 -1.47 10.70
CA ILE A 41 12.94 -1.44 11.45
C ILE A 41 12.78 -0.60 12.73
N CYS A 42 13.02 -1.25 13.86
CA CYS A 42 13.04 -0.68 15.20
C CYS A 42 14.25 -1.19 16.01
N GLY A 43 14.45 -0.67 17.22
CA GLY A 43 15.51 -1.09 18.14
C GLY A 43 16.73 -0.16 18.21
N VAL A 44 17.90 -0.72 18.51
CA VAL A 44 19.13 0.04 18.78
C VAL A 44 20.36 -0.53 18.04
N TYR A 45 21.32 0.29 17.62
CA TYR A 45 21.32 1.76 17.63
C TYR A 45 20.92 2.33 16.26
N ALA A 46 20.16 3.43 16.26
CA ALA A 46 19.55 4.01 15.08
C ALA A 46 20.59 4.26 13.95
N HIS A 47 21.68 4.98 14.22
CA HIS A 47 22.66 5.35 13.20
C HIS A 47 23.62 4.22 12.78
N ILE A 48 23.71 3.14 13.56
CA ILE A 48 24.64 2.04 13.31
C ILE A 48 23.91 0.87 12.65
N GLY A 49 23.20 0.08 13.46
CA GLY A 49 22.64 -1.18 13.03
C GLY A 49 21.38 -0.99 12.21
N CYS A 50 20.48 -0.12 12.69
CA CYS A 50 19.19 0.12 12.04
C CYS A 50 19.40 0.81 10.69
N LEU A 51 20.16 1.91 10.64
CA LEU A 51 20.44 2.65 9.40
C LEU A 51 21.19 1.80 8.37
N LEU A 52 22.23 1.04 8.77
CA LEU A 52 22.95 0.19 7.81
C LEU A 52 22.11 -0.99 7.33
N THR A 53 21.16 -1.48 8.14
CA THR A 53 20.19 -2.48 7.69
C THR A 53 19.20 -1.87 6.71
N ALA A 54 18.68 -0.66 6.98
CA ALA A 54 17.76 0.05 6.08
C ALA A 54 18.42 0.33 4.73
N SER A 55 19.64 0.89 4.72
CA SER A 55 20.38 1.14 3.50
C SER A 55 20.65 -0.13 2.70
N GLU A 56 20.93 -1.26 3.36
CA GLU A 56 21.12 -2.53 2.66
C GLU A 56 19.80 -3.12 2.16
N ALA A 57 18.71 -3.04 2.92
CA ALA A 57 17.37 -3.43 2.45
C ALA A 57 17.02 -2.71 1.14
N PHE A 58 17.18 -1.38 1.11
CA PHE A 58 16.97 -0.57 -0.07
C PHE A 58 17.81 -1.00 -1.27
N MET A 59 19.10 -1.33 -1.06
CA MET A 59 19.98 -1.82 -2.12
C MET A 59 19.66 -3.25 -2.60
N GLN A 60 18.80 -3.97 -1.87
CA GLN A 60 18.35 -5.33 -2.19
C GLN A 60 16.89 -5.34 -2.68
N ASP A 61 16.43 -4.20 -3.21
CA ASP A 61 15.07 -4.01 -3.73
C ASP A 61 13.97 -4.32 -2.68
N LYS A 62 14.26 -4.04 -1.41
CA LYS A 62 13.28 -4.09 -0.30
C LYS A 62 12.92 -2.67 0.13
N GLU A 63 11.73 -2.52 0.69
CA GLU A 63 11.17 -1.24 1.15
C GLU A 63 11.27 -1.12 2.67
N PRO A 64 12.32 -0.45 3.19
CA PRO A 64 12.46 -0.30 4.64
C PRO A 64 11.61 0.85 5.18
N PHE A 65 11.05 0.62 6.36
CA PHE A 65 10.32 1.60 7.17
C PHE A 65 11.05 1.77 8.50
N LEU A 66 11.72 2.91 8.69
CA LEU A 66 12.42 3.23 9.94
C LEU A 66 11.47 3.96 10.90
N VAL A 67 11.12 3.31 12.01
CA VAL A 67 10.12 3.82 12.95
C VAL A 67 10.80 4.78 13.92
N SER A 68 10.60 6.08 13.68
CA SER A 68 11.39 7.16 14.30
C SER A 68 11.32 7.21 15.82
N ASP A 69 10.19 6.87 16.42
CA ASP A 69 9.98 6.81 17.87
C ASP A 69 10.18 5.40 18.47
N ALA A 70 10.47 4.39 17.64
CA ALA A 70 10.81 3.03 18.07
C ALA A 70 12.28 2.66 17.79
N VAL A 71 13.12 3.66 17.52
CA VAL A 71 14.58 3.53 17.51
C VAL A 71 15.22 4.44 18.56
N ALA A 72 16.35 4.02 19.11
CA ALA A 72 17.13 4.86 20.02
C ALA A 72 18.61 4.86 19.65
N ASP A 73 19.33 5.87 20.15
CA ASP A 73 20.74 6.09 19.84
C ASP A 73 21.50 6.61 21.06
N PHE A 74 22.83 6.69 20.97
CA PHE A 74 23.68 7.23 22.04
C PHE A 74 23.44 8.71 22.30
N SER A 75 23.05 9.46 21.27
CA SER A 75 22.72 10.88 21.37
C SER A 75 21.53 11.26 20.51
N LEU A 76 20.87 12.37 20.87
CA LEU A 76 19.81 12.95 20.05
C LEU A 76 20.31 13.40 18.68
N GLU A 77 21.57 13.81 18.57
CA GLU A 77 22.18 14.24 17.32
C GLU A 77 22.34 13.06 16.35
N GLU A 78 22.91 11.95 16.79
CA GLU A 78 23.05 10.73 15.99
C GLU A 78 21.68 10.15 15.60
N HIS A 79 20.72 10.14 16.54
CA HIS A 79 19.36 9.74 16.26
C HIS A 79 18.75 10.59 15.12
N LYS A 80 18.79 11.92 15.23
CA LYS A 80 18.26 12.82 14.18
C LYS A 80 18.99 12.66 12.85
N MET A 81 20.30 12.44 12.88
CA MET A 81 21.08 12.18 11.67
C MET A 81 20.61 10.88 10.99
N ALA A 82 20.42 9.81 11.75
CA ALA A 82 19.94 8.54 11.22
C ALA A 82 18.56 8.65 10.57
N ILE A 83 17.60 9.28 11.26
CA ILE A 83 16.24 9.50 10.72
C ILE A 83 16.31 10.35 9.45
N LYS A 84 17.07 11.46 9.46
CA LYS A 84 17.21 12.31 8.28
C LYS A 84 17.83 11.59 7.09
N TYR A 85 18.92 10.84 7.32
CA TYR A 85 19.57 10.08 6.25
C TYR A 85 18.60 9.06 5.65
N ALA A 86 17.91 8.30 6.52
CA ALA A 86 16.95 7.30 6.11
C ALA A 86 15.86 7.91 5.21
N ALA A 87 15.21 8.97 5.68
CA ALA A 87 14.14 9.67 4.96
C ALA A 87 14.56 10.19 3.57
N GLU A 88 15.81 10.66 3.45
CA GLU A 88 16.30 11.27 2.20
C GLU A 88 16.89 10.26 1.21
N ARG A 89 17.18 9.02 1.63
CA ARG A 89 18.07 8.13 0.87
C ARG A 89 17.63 6.69 0.77
N CYS A 90 17.03 6.10 1.79
CA CYS A 90 16.87 4.66 1.80
C CYS A 90 15.62 4.13 2.48
N ALA A 91 14.84 4.91 3.22
CA ALA A 91 13.68 4.40 3.93
C ALA A 91 12.56 5.42 4.07
N VAL A 92 11.34 4.93 4.15
CA VAL A 92 10.23 5.72 4.70
C VAL A 92 10.46 5.86 6.20
N THR A 93 10.37 7.09 6.71
CA THR A 93 10.40 7.35 8.15
C THR A 93 8.99 7.64 8.65
N THR A 94 8.51 6.83 9.59
CA THR A 94 7.16 6.94 10.16
C THR A 94 7.22 6.99 11.69
N SER A 95 6.09 7.20 12.36
CA SER A 95 5.94 7.00 13.80
C SER A 95 5.22 5.69 14.07
N THR A 96 5.35 5.18 15.30
CA THR A 96 4.67 3.97 15.75
C THR A 96 3.16 4.12 15.61
N SER A 97 2.61 5.31 15.93
CA SER A 97 1.19 5.58 15.81
C SER A 97 0.68 5.46 14.36
N LEU A 98 1.37 6.13 13.42
CA LEU A 98 0.99 6.10 12.00
C LEU A 98 1.16 4.70 11.42
N LEU A 99 2.23 4.00 11.76
CA LEU A 99 2.45 2.63 11.34
C LEU A 99 1.31 1.70 11.81
N LEU A 100 0.90 1.81 13.08
CA LEU A 100 -0.19 1.00 13.61
C LEU A 100 -1.54 1.35 12.99
N GLU A 101 -1.78 2.60 12.61
CA GLU A 101 -2.97 3.00 11.87
C GLU A 101 -2.98 2.36 10.47
N GLN A 102 -1.86 2.39 9.76
CA GLN A 102 -1.70 1.79 8.44
C GLN A 102 -1.87 0.26 8.46
N LEU A 103 -1.23 -0.42 9.40
CA LEU A 103 -1.37 -1.87 9.57
C LEU A 103 -2.81 -2.27 9.91
N LYS A 104 -3.54 -1.47 10.68
CA LYS A 104 -4.95 -1.74 11.00
C LYS A 104 -5.88 -1.50 9.81
N SER A 105 -5.61 -0.50 8.99
CA SER A 105 -6.39 -0.31 7.75
C SER A 105 -6.21 -1.49 6.79
N GLU A 106 -5.01 -2.08 6.75
CA GLU A 106 -4.74 -3.30 5.98
C GLU A 106 -5.34 -4.54 6.66
N GLU A 107 -5.26 -4.70 7.98
CA GLU A 107 -5.93 -5.81 8.67
C GLU A 107 -7.45 -5.77 8.48
N GLN A 108 -8.05 -4.58 8.35
CA GLN A 108 -9.47 -4.42 8.00
C GLN A 108 -9.75 -4.79 6.54
N SER A 109 -8.76 -4.70 5.63
CA SER A 109 -8.89 -5.24 4.27
C SER A 109 -8.70 -6.76 4.20
N PHE A 110 -8.04 -7.38 5.19
CA PHE A 110 -7.83 -8.84 5.29
C PHE A 110 -8.81 -9.59 6.23
N ALA A 111 -9.51 -8.91 7.15
CA ALA A 111 -10.37 -9.52 8.16
C ALA A 111 -11.86 -9.64 7.76
N GLU A 112 -12.27 -9.04 6.65
CA GLU A 112 -13.50 -9.44 5.98
C GLU A 112 -13.28 -10.78 5.24
N PRO A 113 -14.27 -11.68 5.15
CA PRO A 113 -14.12 -12.89 4.36
C PRO A 113 -13.63 -12.49 2.97
N ILE A 114 -12.61 -13.18 2.46
CA ILE A 114 -12.05 -12.99 1.12
C ILE A 114 -13.16 -13.18 0.09
N GLU A 115 -13.89 -12.11 -0.19
CA GLU A 115 -14.40 -11.80 -1.51
C GLU A 115 -13.36 -10.86 -2.12
N GLU A 116 -12.49 -11.44 -2.95
CA GLU A 116 -11.54 -10.81 -3.88
C GLU A 116 -11.60 -9.25 -3.97
N ASN A 117 -10.96 -8.53 -3.05
CA ASN A 117 -10.81 -7.07 -3.15
C ASN A 117 -9.56 -6.70 -3.96
N ASP A 118 -9.76 -6.79 -5.26
CA ASP A 118 -9.07 -6.02 -6.28
C ASP A 118 -9.43 -4.53 -6.07
N GLU A 119 -8.60 -3.81 -5.29
CA GLU A 119 -8.77 -2.37 -5.02
C GLU A 119 -8.65 -1.53 -6.31
N HIS A 120 -8.16 -2.14 -7.39
CA HIS A 120 -8.18 -1.61 -8.75
C HIS A 120 -9.06 -2.46 -9.70
N GLY A 121 -10.02 -3.18 -9.16
CA GLY A 121 -10.77 -4.16 -9.90
C GLY A 121 -12.03 -3.69 -10.54
N LEU A 122 -12.69 -4.67 -11.15
CA LEU A 122 -14.08 -4.60 -11.53
C LEU A 122 -14.96 -4.64 -10.26
N THR A 123 -14.88 -3.62 -9.41
CA THR A 123 -15.68 -3.38 -8.20
C THR A 123 -16.34 -1.99 -8.26
N LEU A 124 -17.46 -1.77 -7.55
CA LEU A 124 -18.14 -0.46 -7.50
C LEU A 124 -17.21 0.64 -6.95
N GLN A 125 -16.47 0.30 -5.89
CA GLN A 125 -15.49 1.21 -5.29
C GLN A 125 -14.32 1.49 -6.22
N GLY A 126 -13.81 0.48 -6.94
CA GLY A 126 -12.77 0.63 -7.95
C GLY A 126 -13.22 1.46 -9.16
N LEU A 127 -14.50 1.39 -9.53
CA LEU A 127 -15.10 2.25 -10.56
C LEU A 127 -15.18 3.70 -10.07
N ARG A 128 -15.66 3.94 -8.85
CA ARG A 128 -15.74 5.27 -8.25
C ARG A 128 -14.37 5.95 -8.17
N HIS A 129 -13.34 5.19 -7.78
CA HIS A 129 -11.97 5.71 -7.71
C HIS A 129 -11.42 6.15 -9.08
N GLN A 130 -11.61 5.31 -10.11
CA GLN A 130 -11.18 5.66 -11.48
C GLN A 130 -11.91 6.89 -12.04
N ILE A 131 -13.18 7.05 -11.71
CA ILE A 131 -13.97 8.22 -12.11
C ILE A 131 -13.46 9.47 -11.39
N ALA A 132 -13.22 9.39 -10.08
CA ALA A 132 -12.67 10.46 -9.28
C ALA A 132 -11.31 10.95 -9.83
N ASP A 133 -10.42 10.02 -10.19
CA ASP A 133 -9.12 10.35 -10.79
C ASP A 133 -9.25 11.10 -12.12
N LEU A 134 -10.21 10.71 -12.97
CA LEU A 134 -10.46 11.35 -14.27
C LEU A 134 -11.08 12.75 -14.14
N LEU A 135 -11.90 12.95 -13.11
CA LEU A 135 -12.55 14.23 -12.82
C LEU A 135 -11.65 15.17 -12.00
N GLY A 136 -10.65 14.62 -11.29
CA GLY A 136 -9.80 15.38 -10.37
C GLY A 136 -10.51 15.70 -9.05
N GLU A 137 -11.50 14.90 -8.67
CA GLU A 137 -12.33 15.04 -7.48
C GLU A 137 -12.01 13.95 -6.45
N SER A 138 -12.51 14.08 -5.21
CA SER A 138 -12.40 13.01 -4.21
C SER A 138 -13.47 11.93 -4.46
N PRO A 139 -13.18 10.63 -4.32
CA PRO A 139 -14.19 9.57 -4.40
C PRO A 139 -15.32 9.70 -3.36
N SER A 140 -15.11 10.43 -2.27
CA SER A 140 -16.14 10.71 -1.25
C SER A 140 -17.17 11.74 -1.72
N ASP A 141 -16.84 12.52 -2.75
CA ASP A 141 -17.59 13.71 -3.15
C ASP A 141 -18.47 13.45 -4.38
N ILE A 142 -18.48 12.19 -4.86
CA ILE A 142 -19.25 11.74 -6.03
C ILE A 142 -20.29 10.73 -5.56
N ASP A 143 -21.57 11.08 -5.71
CA ASP A 143 -22.67 10.15 -5.40
C ASP A 143 -22.86 9.13 -6.55
N ASP A 144 -23.36 7.93 -6.24
CA ASP A 144 -23.50 6.86 -7.22
C ASP A 144 -24.59 7.15 -8.27
N ASP A 145 -25.61 7.92 -7.88
CA ASP A 145 -26.74 8.31 -8.72
C ASP A 145 -26.55 9.69 -9.38
N GLU A 146 -25.41 10.35 -9.15
CA GLU A 146 -25.12 11.68 -9.70
C GLU A 146 -24.78 11.63 -11.19
N ASP A 147 -25.26 12.63 -11.94
CA ASP A 147 -24.92 12.78 -13.36
C ASP A 147 -23.47 13.24 -13.49
N LEU A 148 -22.61 12.33 -13.92
CA LEU A 148 -21.17 12.59 -14.03
C LEU A 148 -20.87 13.66 -15.10
N VAL A 149 -21.76 13.91 -16.06
CA VAL A 149 -21.56 14.97 -17.07
C VAL A 149 -21.62 16.34 -16.41
N ASP A 150 -22.49 16.52 -15.41
CA ASP A 150 -22.56 17.75 -14.62
C ASP A 150 -21.30 17.97 -13.78
N LEU A 151 -20.62 16.87 -13.38
CA LEU A 151 -19.30 16.87 -12.74
C LEU A 151 -18.11 17.02 -13.70
N GLY A 152 -18.36 17.16 -15.01
CA GLY A 152 -17.31 17.37 -16.01
C GLY A 152 -16.82 16.10 -16.71
N MET A 153 -17.57 15.00 -16.64
CA MET A 153 -17.35 13.81 -17.46
C MET A 153 -17.69 14.12 -18.93
N ASP A 154 -16.66 14.25 -19.75
CA ASP A 154 -16.79 14.49 -21.19
C ASP A 154 -16.52 13.21 -22.01
N SER A 155 -16.75 13.28 -23.32
CA SER A 155 -16.57 12.13 -24.22
C SER A 155 -15.15 11.57 -24.23
N ILE A 156 -14.13 12.40 -23.99
CA ILE A 156 -12.73 11.95 -23.96
C ILE A 156 -12.50 11.11 -22.70
N ARG A 157 -12.92 11.63 -21.54
CA ARG A 157 -12.83 10.91 -20.26
C ARG A 157 -13.62 9.61 -20.25
N MET A 158 -14.82 9.59 -20.84
CA MET A 158 -15.61 8.37 -21.01
C MET A 158 -14.88 7.34 -21.88
N MET A 159 -14.27 7.75 -23.00
CA MET A 159 -13.49 6.82 -23.83
C MET A 159 -12.26 6.28 -23.10
N THR A 160 -11.55 7.12 -22.34
CA THR A 160 -10.43 6.68 -21.49
C THR A 160 -10.90 5.65 -20.45
N LEU A 161 -12.03 5.89 -19.78
CA LEU A 161 -12.59 4.96 -18.81
C LEU A 161 -12.97 3.62 -19.45
N VAL A 162 -13.58 3.63 -20.64
CA VAL A 162 -13.88 2.40 -21.40
C VAL A 162 -12.61 1.59 -21.68
N GLU A 163 -11.51 2.23 -22.09
CA GLU A 163 -10.24 1.54 -22.35
C GLU A 163 -9.66 0.90 -21.08
N ILE A 164 -9.68 1.62 -19.96
CA ILE A 164 -9.20 1.12 -18.66
C ILE A 164 -10.03 -0.08 -18.22
N LEU A 165 -11.36 0.02 -18.26
CA LEU A 165 -12.27 -1.05 -17.82
C LEU A 165 -12.17 -2.29 -18.72
N ARG A 166 -11.99 -2.12 -20.03
CA ARG A 166 -11.73 -3.24 -20.96
C ARG A 166 -10.40 -3.95 -20.69
N GLY A 167 -9.36 -3.19 -20.34
CA GLY A 167 -8.07 -3.75 -19.91
C GLY A 167 -8.21 -4.65 -18.67
N LYS A 168 -9.25 -4.43 -17.86
CA LYS A 168 -9.59 -5.21 -16.66
C LYS A 168 -10.62 -6.33 -16.93
N GLY A 169 -11.05 -6.52 -18.18
CA GLY A 169 -11.98 -7.58 -18.57
C GLY A 169 -13.46 -7.18 -18.61
N ALA A 170 -13.80 -5.88 -18.52
CA ALA A 170 -15.18 -5.41 -18.68
C ALA A 170 -15.58 -5.34 -20.15
N GLU A 171 -16.78 -5.81 -20.50
CA GLU A 171 -17.34 -5.68 -21.85
C GLU A 171 -18.27 -4.46 -21.98
N ILE A 172 -17.77 -3.28 -21.59
CA ILE A 172 -18.50 -2.01 -21.69
C ILE A 172 -18.10 -1.22 -22.94
N ASN A 173 -19.02 -0.40 -23.47
CA ASN A 173 -18.76 0.51 -24.57
C ASN A 173 -19.34 1.91 -24.34
N PHE A 174 -18.84 2.87 -25.12
CA PHE A 174 -19.21 4.29 -24.99
C PHE A 174 -20.73 4.52 -25.13
N MET A 175 -21.41 3.84 -26.07
CA MET A 175 -22.85 4.08 -26.26
C MET A 175 -23.68 3.64 -25.05
N GLN A 176 -23.28 2.56 -24.38
CA GLN A 176 -23.93 2.10 -23.15
C GLN A 176 -23.70 3.10 -22.00
N MET A 177 -22.49 3.66 -21.89
CA MET A 177 -22.17 4.62 -20.84
C MET A 177 -22.85 5.98 -21.04
N ALA A 178 -22.93 6.44 -22.29
CA ALA A 178 -23.51 7.73 -22.64
C ALA A 178 -25.04 7.79 -22.45
N GLU A 179 -25.73 6.65 -22.32
CA GLU A 179 -27.19 6.62 -22.10
C GLU A 179 -27.56 7.07 -20.68
N LYS A 180 -26.79 6.64 -19.67
CA LYS A 180 -26.97 7.00 -18.26
C LYS A 180 -25.59 7.17 -17.60
N PRO A 181 -25.01 8.38 -17.60
CA PRO A 181 -23.67 8.65 -17.10
C PRO A 181 -23.63 8.73 -15.56
N THR A 182 -23.98 7.64 -14.88
CA THR A 182 -23.96 7.53 -13.42
C THR A 182 -23.16 6.29 -13.01
N ILE A 183 -22.55 6.31 -11.82
CA ILE A 183 -21.76 5.17 -11.34
C ILE A 183 -22.67 3.94 -11.17
N ALA A 184 -23.87 4.13 -10.59
CA ALA A 184 -24.84 3.07 -10.37
C ALA A 184 -25.23 2.37 -11.68
N ALA A 185 -25.56 3.13 -12.74
CA ALA A 185 -25.94 2.55 -14.02
C ALA A 185 -24.79 1.82 -14.71
N TRP A 186 -23.57 2.38 -14.65
CA TRP A 186 -22.40 1.74 -15.25
C TRP A 186 -22.02 0.45 -14.54
N TRP A 187 -22.11 0.44 -13.21
CA TRP A 187 -21.89 -0.76 -12.41
C TRP A 187 -22.94 -1.85 -12.68
N GLU A 188 -24.21 -1.47 -12.83
CA GLU A 188 -25.29 -2.39 -13.19
C GLU A 188 -25.05 -3.04 -14.57
N LEU A 189 -24.59 -2.27 -15.56
CA LEU A 189 -24.24 -2.78 -16.88
C LEU A 189 -23.12 -3.84 -16.81
N MET A 190 -22.10 -3.60 -15.99
CA MET A 190 -20.94 -4.47 -15.84
C MET A 190 -21.25 -5.74 -15.03
N SER A 191 -22.06 -5.61 -13.97
CA SER A 191 -22.48 -6.73 -13.13
C SER A 191 -23.50 -7.65 -13.84
N SER A 192 -24.40 -7.07 -14.65
CA SER A 192 -25.38 -7.84 -15.43
C SER A 192 -24.74 -8.73 -16.51
N GLN A 193 -23.57 -8.34 -17.03
CA GLN A 193 -22.80 -9.15 -17.98
C GLN A 193 -22.06 -10.32 -17.32
N LYS A 194 -21.57 -10.13 -16.08
CA LYS A 194 -20.91 -11.19 -15.30
C LYS A 194 -21.87 -12.32 -14.90
N ALA A 195 -23.17 -12.04 -14.77
CA ALA A 195 -24.20 -13.03 -14.41
C ALA A 195 -24.58 -14.01 -15.54
N LEU A 196 -24.09 -13.80 -16.77
CA LEU A 196 -24.40 -14.61 -17.95
C LEU A 196 -23.24 -15.49 -18.45
N ALA A 197 -22.09 -15.47 -17.78
CA ALA A 197 -20.90 -16.27 -18.07
C ALA A 197 -20.72 -17.39 -17.04
#